data_AF-A0A938FTC7-F1
#
_entry.id   AF-A0A938FTC7-F1
#
_cell.length_a   1.000
_cell.length_b   1.000
_cell.length_c   1.000
_cell.angle_alpha   90.00
_cell.angle_beta   90.00
_cell.angle_gamma   90.00
#
_symmetry.space_group_name_H-M   'P 1'
#
loop_
_entity.id
_entity.type
_entity.pdbx_description
1 polymer ?
#
loop_
_entity_poly.entity_id
_entity_poly.type
_entity_poly.pdbx_seq_one_letter_code
_entity_poly.pdbx_strand_id
1 'polypeptide(L)'
;MHQEIMDGLEQYLAGAGSDGPARRDFDAHLARCEACRAELREFQAVSGLFTNLRPAEPVEPPPGFYFRLRARLGSAPAPFSFWPFFSLEPAFGKRLAFASLMILGVLGTYLISQDSYMISPPNPETVMAIESNETDRETMLLTLTSYEP
;
A
#
# COMPACT_ATOMS: atom_id res chain seq x y z
N MET A 1 14.82 -24.04 -14.62
CA MET A 1 14.06 -23.57 -13.46
C MET A 1 13.63 -22.11 -13.57
N HIS A 2 12.31 -21.86 -13.61
CA HIS A 2 11.73 -20.51 -13.60
C HIS A 2 11.74 -19.91 -12.19
N GLN A 3 11.95 -18.59 -12.09
CA GLN A 3 12.05 -17.86 -10.81
C GLN A 3 10.80 -18.04 -9.93
N GLU A 4 9.62 -18.06 -10.55
CA GLU A 4 8.33 -18.29 -9.86
C GLU A 4 8.29 -19.61 -9.06
N ILE A 5 9.03 -20.63 -9.51
CA ILE A 5 9.15 -21.90 -8.79
C ILE A 5 10.22 -21.80 -7.69
N MET A 6 11.31 -21.08 -7.90
CA MET A 6 12.39 -20.94 -6.92
C MET A 6 11.91 -20.28 -5.63
N ASP A 7 11.12 -19.21 -5.75
CA ASP A 7 10.68 -18.39 -4.61
C ASP A 7 9.71 -19.16 -3.69
N GLY A 8 8.98 -20.14 -4.23
CA GLY A 8 7.94 -20.89 -3.52
C GLY A 8 8.28 -22.35 -3.22
N LEU A 9 9.40 -22.88 -3.72
CA LEU A 9 9.69 -24.32 -3.69
C LEU A 9 9.76 -24.88 -2.26
N GLU A 10 10.52 -24.23 -1.38
CA GLU A 10 10.73 -24.71 -0.01
C GLU A 10 9.42 -24.72 0.78
N GLN A 11 8.65 -23.63 0.67
CA GLN A 11 7.33 -23.51 1.28
C GLN A 11 6.38 -24.59 0.73
N TYR A 12 6.44 -24.85 -0.57
CA TYR A 12 5.63 -25.85 -1.25
C TYR A 12 5.94 -27.27 -0.76
N LEU A 13 7.22 -27.62 -0.63
CA LEU A 13 7.72 -28.93 -0.22
C LEU A 13 7.58 -29.18 1.29
N ALA A 14 7.71 -28.14 2.12
CA ALA A 14 7.57 -28.25 3.57
C ALA A 14 6.14 -28.59 4.03
N GLY A 15 5.14 -28.43 3.16
CA GLY A 15 3.72 -28.62 3.50
C GLY A 15 3.19 -27.62 4.54
N ALA A 16 4.01 -26.66 4.97
CA ALA A 16 3.68 -25.66 5.95
C ALA A 16 2.93 -24.51 5.26
N GLY A 17 1.60 -24.47 5.41
CA GLY A 17 0.76 -23.39 4.89
C GLY A 17 -0.13 -23.85 3.73
N SER A 18 -1.02 -24.79 4.02
CA SER A 18 -2.19 -25.04 3.18
C SER A 18 -3.00 -23.75 3.05
N ASP A 19 -3.20 -23.29 1.81
CA ASP A 19 -4.20 -22.29 1.39
C ASP A 19 -3.81 -20.80 1.33
N GLY A 20 -2.50 -20.49 1.31
CA GLY A 20 -2.03 -19.15 0.97
C GLY A 20 -2.21 -18.78 -0.53
N PRO A 21 -2.30 -17.49 -0.89
CA PRO A 21 -2.35 -17.06 -2.30
C PRO A 21 -1.11 -17.53 -3.09
N ALA A 22 0.08 -17.51 -2.48
CA ALA A 22 1.32 -17.94 -3.11
C ALA A 22 1.30 -19.42 -3.55
N ARG A 23 0.58 -20.28 -2.81
CA ARG A 23 0.42 -21.71 -3.18
C ARG A 23 -0.46 -21.87 -4.42
N ARG A 24 -1.53 -21.07 -4.53
CA ARG A 24 -2.44 -21.09 -5.69
C ARG A 24 -1.74 -20.63 -6.96
N ASP A 25 -0.93 -19.59 -6.87
CA ASP A 25 -0.15 -19.09 -8.01
C ASP A 25 0.88 -20.13 -8.47
N PHE A 26 1.54 -20.80 -7.52
CA PHE A 26 2.46 -21.90 -7.79
C PHE A 26 1.75 -23.08 -8.46
N ASP A 27 0.59 -23.52 -7.94
CA ASP A 27 -0.21 -24.60 -8.54
C ASP A 27 -0.69 -24.23 -9.96
N ALA A 28 -1.07 -22.97 -10.18
CA ALA A 28 -1.47 -22.48 -11.50
C ALA A 28 -0.30 -22.49 -12.50
N HIS A 29 0.92 -22.17 -12.05
CA HIS A 29 2.12 -22.30 -12.87
C HIS A 29 2.40 -23.76 -13.23
N LEU A 30 2.36 -24.67 -12.26
CA LEU A 30 2.57 -26.11 -12.48
C LEU A 30 1.54 -26.70 -13.46
N ALA A 31 0.29 -26.22 -13.45
CA ALA A 31 -0.72 -26.64 -14.41
C ALA A 31 -0.33 -26.31 -15.87
N ARG A 32 0.42 -25.22 -16.09
CA ARG A 32 0.79 -24.72 -17.42
C ARG A 32 2.19 -25.14 -17.88
N CYS A 33 3.11 -25.39 -16.96
CA CYS A 33 4.50 -25.71 -17.29
C CYS A 33 4.85 -27.18 -16.98
N GLU A 34 5.08 -27.97 -18.02
CA GLU A 34 5.52 -29.37 -17.88
C GLU A 34 6.96 -29.48 -17.36
N ALA A 35 7.87 -28.62 -17.83
CA ALA A 35 9.26 -28.63 -17.40
C ALA A 35 9.39 -28.45 -15.88
N CYS A 36 8.65 -27.48 -15.30
CA CYS A 36 8.66 -27.26 -13.85
C CYS A 36 8.00 -28.39 -13.06
N ARG A 37 6.99 -29.08 -13.64
CA ARG A 37 6.45 -30.31 -13.05
C ARG A 37 7.48 -31.44 -13.03
N ALA A 38 8.28 -31.58 -14.07
CA ALA A 38 9.35 -32.59 -14.13
C ALA A 38 10.42 -32.30 -13.07
N GLU A 39 10.93 -31.07 -13.02
CA GLU A 39 11.90 -30.62 -12.00
C GLU A 39 11.35 -30.84 -10.57
N LEU A 40 10.09 -30.48 -10.30
CA LEU A 40 9.47 -30.67 -8.99
C LEU A 40 9.41 -32.15 -8.56
N ARG A 41 9.16 -33.08 -9.50
CA ARG A 41 9.16 -34.53 -9.20
C ARG A 41 10.55 -35.01 -8.80
N GLU A 42 11.61 -34.49 -9.42
CA GLU A 42 12.98 -34.83 -9.05
C GLU A 42 13.29 -34.37 -7.62
N PHE A 43 12.91 -33.15 -7.26
CA PHE A 43 13.05 -32.65 -5.88
C PHE A 43 12.24 -33.47 -4.87
N GLN A 44 11.01 -33.85 -5.21
CA GLN A 44 10.19 -34.72 -4.37
C GLN A 44 10.79 -36.11 -4.20
N ALA A 45 11.39 -36.68 -5.25
CA ALA A 45 12.09 -37.96 -5.17
C ALA A 45 13.26 -37.89 -4.19
N VAL A 46 14.07 -36.83 -4.26
CA VAL A 46 15.17 -36.58 -3.32
C VAL A 46 14.65 -36.37 -1.89
N SER A 47 13.58 -35.60 -1.71
CA SER A 47 12.92 -35.42 -0.41
C SER A 47 12.43 -36.75 0.18
N GLY A 48 11.88 -37.63 -0.66
CA GLY A 48 11.48 -38.99 -0.30
C GLY A 48 12.65 -39.84 0.22
N LEU A 49 13.86 -39.68 -0.34
CA LEU A 49 15.05 -40.38 0.16
C LEU A 49 15.40 -39.98 1.59
N PHE A 50 15.24 -38.70 1.96
CA PHE A 50 15.43 -38.26 3.34
C PHE A 50 14.41 -38.85 4.30
N THR A 51 13.21 -39.18 3.83
CA THR A 51 12.22 -39.90 4.65
C THR A 51 12.70 -41.30 5.01
N ASN A 52 13.42 -41.99 4.11
CA ASN A 52 14.00 -43.30 4.38
C ASN A 52 15.20 -43.24 5.35
N LEU A 53 15.84 -42.08 5.47
CA LEU A 53 16.91 -41.83 6.45
C LEU A 53 16.35 -41.52 7.85
N ARG A 54 15.03 -41.35 7.99
CA ARG A 54 14.41 -41.10 9.27
C ARG A 54 14.58 -42.34 10.17
N PRO A 55 15.10 -42.19 11.39
CA PRO A 55 15.21 -43.30 12.32
C PRO A 55 13.82 -43.89 12.59
N ALA A 56 13.76 -45.23 12.63
CA ALA A 56 12.51 -45.97 12.85
C ALA A 56 11.88 -45.64 14.21
N GLU A 57 12.70 -45.31 15.20
CA GLU A 57 12.27 -44.87 16.52
C GLU A 57 12.39 -43.34 16.63
N PRO A 58 11.38 -42.65 17.19
CA PRO A 58 11.47 -41.21 17.43
C PRO A 58 12.67 -40.91 18.33
N VAL A 59 13.59 -40.09 17.83
CA VAL A 59 14.77 -39.67 18.58
C VAL A 59 14.33 -38.70 19.67
N GLU A 60 14.39 -39.15 20.92
CA GLU A 60 14.15 -38.31 22.09
C GLU A 60 15.26 -37.24 22.17
N PRO A 61 14.92 -35.94 22.23
CA PRO A 61 15.92 -34.90 22.38
C PRO A 61 16.61 -35.03 23.76
N PRO A 62 17.91 -34.72 23.87
CA PRO A 62 18.62 -34.82 25.14
C PRO A 62 18.03 -33.86 26.18
N PRO A 63 18.13 -34.18 27.48
CA PRO A 63 17.61 -33.33 28.55
C PRO A 63 18.19 -31.91 28.45
N GLY A 64 17.34 -30.91 28.68
CA GLY A 64 17.69 -29.50 28.56
C GLY A 64 17.78 -28.95 27.13
N PHE A 65 17.56 -29.77 26.09
CA PHE A 65 17.50 -29.31 24.69
C PHE A 65 16.49 -28.18 24.52
N TYR A 66 15.28 -28.35 25.05
CA TYR A 66 14.21 -27.36 24.90
C TYR A 66 14.53 -26.03 25.59
N PHE A 67 15.22 -26.07 26.74
CA PHE A 67 15.71 -24.87 27.42
C PHE A 67 16.74 -24.11 26.58
N ARG A 68 17.73 -24.83 26.01
CA ARG A 68 18.74 -24.25 25.12
C ARG A 68 18.11 -23.69 23.84
N LEU A 69 17.14 -24.41 23.27
CA LEU A 69 16.40 -23.98 22.09
C LEU A 69 15.62 -22.69 22.35
N ARG A 70 14.84 -22.63 23.44
CA ARG A 70 14.11 -21.41 23.82
C ARG A 70 15.03 -20.24 24.10
N ALA A 71 16.15 -20.46 24.78
CA ALA A 71 17.14 -19.40 25.02
C ALA A 71 17.70 -18.86 23.69
N ARG A 72 17.97 -19.74 22.72
CA ARG A 72 18.50 -19.36 21.40
C ARG A 72 17.45 -18.69 20.50
N LEU A 73 16.22 -19.19 20.50
CA LEU A 73 15.10 -18.59 19.75
C LEU A 73 14.64 -17.26 20.33
N GLY A 74 14.63 -17.11 21.66
CA GLY A 74 14.36 -15.82 22.30
C GLY A 74 15.44 -14.77 22.05
N SER A 75 16.63 -15.21 21.64
CA SER A 75 17.75 -14.33 21.24
C SER A 75 17.81 -14.10 19.73
N ALA A 76 16.97 -14.79 18.94
CA ALA A 76 16.90 -14.56 17.51
C ALA A 76 16.22 -13.20 17.27
N PRO A 77 16.80 -12.32 16.44
CA PRO A 77 16.14 -11.06 16.10
C PRO A 77 14.79 -11.40 15.48
N ALA A 78 13.70 -10.96 16.13
CA ALA A 78 12.38 -11.02 15.53
C ALA A 78 12.46 -10.36 14.14
N PRO A 79 11.84 -10.92 13.09
CA PRO A 79 11.83 -10.29 11.78
C PRO A 79 11.34 -8.86 11.96
N PHE A 80 11.99 -7.89 11.29
CA PHE A 80 11.70 -6.46 11.38
C PHE A 80 10.20 -6.21 11.27
N SER A 81 9.54 -6.18 12.42
CA SER A 81 8.11 -6.02 12.51
C SER A 81 7.88 -4.53 12.51
N PHE A 82 7.19 -4.06 11.48
CA PHE A 82 6.66 -2.69 11.35
C PHE A 82 5.44 -2.46 12.27
N TRP A 83 5.00 -3.50 12.98
CA TRP A 83 3.89 -3.45 13.93
C TRP A 83 4.04 -2.49 15.12
N PRO A 84 5.23 -2.25 15.71
CA PRO A 84 5.37 -1.27 16.78
C PRO A 84 5.20 0.17 16.28
N PHE A 85 5.23 0.42 14.96
CA PHE A 85 4.86 1.71 14.39
C PHE A 85 3.33 1.89 14.26
N PHE A 86 2.60 0.77 14.07
CA PHE A 86 1.14 0.75 14.02
C PHE A 86 0.48 0.60 15.39
N SER A 87 1.24 0.19 16.41
CA SER A 87 0.82 0.22 17.80
C SER A 87 0.87 1.67 18.29
N LEU A 88 0.02 2.52 17.69
CA LEU A 88 -0.15 3.92 18.07
C LEU A 88 -0.42 3.98 19.57
N GLU A 89 0.60 4.39 20.32
CA GLU A 89 0.42 4.81 21.69
C GLU A 89 -0.69 5.88 21.71
N PRO A 90 -1.64 5.85 22.65
CA PRO A 90 -2.79 6.78 22.66
C PRO A 90 -2.38 8.27 22.67
N ALA A 91 -1.11 8.57 22.98
CA ALA A 91 -0.52 9.89 22.82
C ALA A 91 -0.29 10.32 21.36
N PHE A 92 0.07 9.41 20.45
CA PHE A 92 0.29 9.72 19.04
C PHE A 92 -1.02 10.05 18.32
N GLY A 93 -2.10 9.31 18.62
CA GLY A 93 -3.44 9.61 18.09
C GLY A 93 -3.94 11.00 18.49
N LYS A 94 -3.72 11.41 19.75
CA LYS A 94 -4.05 12.77 20.22
C LYS A 94 -3.24 13.83 19.46
N ARG A 95 -1.93 13.65 19.32
CA ARG A 95 -1.06 14.60 18.60
C ARG A 95 -1.46 14.73 17.13
N LEU A 96 -1.81 13.62 16.47
CA LEU A 96 -2.25 13.61 15.09
C LEU A 96 -3.62 14.29 14.91
N ALA A 97 -4.56 14.06 15.83
CA ALA A 97 -5.86 14.73 15.84
C ALA A 97 -5.72 16.26 16.02
N PHE A 98 -4.85 16.69 16.95
CA PHE A 98 -4.56 18.12 17.14
C PHE A 98 -3.88 18.76 15.92
N ALA A 99 -2.93 18.06 15.29
CA ALA A 99 -2.28 18.54 14.08
C ALA A 99 -3.26 18.70 12.91
N SER A 100 -4.15 17.71 12.72
CA SER A 100 -5.23 17.77 11.73
C SER A 100 -6.17 18.95 11.97
N LEU A 101 -6.64 19.13 13.20
CA LEU A 101 -7.51 20.26 13.58
C LEU A 101 -6.82 21.62 13.39
N MET A 102 -5.54 21.73 13.73
CA MET A 102 -4.76 22.96 13.53
C MET A 102 -4.67 23.30 12.04
N ILE A 103 -4.33 22.33 11.19
CA ILE A 103 -4.25 22.52 9.74
C ILE A 103 -5.60 22.95 9.18
N LEU A 104 -6.68 22.28 9.58
CA LEU A 104 -8.04 22.58 9.13
C LEU A 104 -8.48 23.97 9.60
N GLY A 105 -8.13 24.37 10.82
CA GLY A 105 -8.39 25.71 11.36
C GLY A 105 -7.64 26.82 10.62
N VAL A 106 -6.35 26.61 10.33
CA VAL A 106 -5.54 27.56 9.54
C VAL A 106 -6.09 27.69 8.13
N LEU A 107 -6.37 26.56 7.47
CA LEU A 107 -6.88 26.54 6.10
C LEU A 107 -8.28 27.15 6.00
N GLY A 108 -9.16 26.85 6.96
CA GLY A 108 -10.49 27.45 7.04
C GLY A 108 -10.45 28.96 7.25
N THR A 109 -9.58 29.44 8.15
CA THR A 109 -9.38 30.88 8.39
C THR A 109 -8.85 31.57 7.13
N TYR A 110 -7.93 30.93 6.43
CA TYR A 110 -7.36 31.44 5.19
C TYR A 110 -8.43 31.58 4.10
N LEU A 111 -9.29 30.58 3.91
CA LEU A 111 -10.39 30.65 2.93
C LEU A 111 -11.40 31.75 3.26
N ILE A 112 -11.80 31.90 4.53
CA ILE A 112 -12.69 32.98 4.97
C ILE A 112 -12.06 34.37 4.73
N SER A 113 -10.75 34.52 4.97
CA SER A 113 -10.03 35.76 4.68
C SER A 113 -10.02 36.09 3.18
N GLN A 114 -9.85 35.10 2.30
CA GLN A 114 -9.90 35.33 0.85
C GLN A 114 -11.28 35.79 0.38
N ASP A 115 -12.36 35.18 0.86
CA ASP A 115 -13.72 35.63 0.54
C ASP A 115 -13.98 37.05 1.05
N SER A 116 -13.49 37.39 2.24
CA SER A 116 -13.63 38.76 2.77
C SER A 116 -12.81 39.81 2.00
N TYR A 117 -11.75 39.39 1.29
CA TYR A 117 -10.99 40.29 0.40
C TYR A 117 -11.74 40.57 -0.90
N MET A 118 -12.50 39.59 -1.40
CA MET A 118 -13.40 39.77 -2.55
C MET A 118 -14.68 40.57 -2.21
N ILE A 119 -15.06 40.64 -0.92
CA ILE A 119 -16.18 41.46 -0.40
C ILE A 119 -15.66 42.81 0.17
N SER A 120 -14.45 43.25 -0.21
CA SER A 120 -14.13 44.67 -0.09
C SER A 120 -14.74 45.37 -1.30
N PRO A 121 -15.65 46.35 -1.14
CA PRO A 121 -16.25 47.01 -2.29
C PRO A 121 -15.14 47.65 -3.13
N PRO A 122 -15.01 47.30 -4.42
CA PRO A 122 -14.12 48.01 -5.31
C PRO A 122 -14.48 49.50 -5.25
N ASN A 123 -13.46 50.34 -5.09
CA ASN A 123 -13.56 51.77 -5.32
C ASN A 123 -14.45 52.03 -6.56
N PRO A 124 -15.45 52.93 -6.48
CA PRO A 124 -16.44 53.11 -7.56
C PRO A 124 -15.81 53.45 -8.91
N GLU A 125 -14.56 53.92 -8.92
CA GLU A 125 -13.75 54.18 -10.11
C GLU A 125 -13.42 52.92 -10.92
N THR A 126 -13.21 51.76 -10.29
CA THR A 126 -12.90 50.51 -11.02
C THR A 126 -14.14 49.87 -11.63
N VAL A 127 -15.32 50.06 -11.03
CA VAL A 127 -16.60 49.62 -11.61
C VAL A 127 -16.91 50.40 -12.90
N MET A 128 -16.69 51.73 -12.90
CA MET A 128 -16.91 52.55 -14.11
C MET A 128 -15.87 52.30 -15.22
N ALA A 129 -14.67 51.83 -14.86
CA ALA A 129 -13.65 51.45 -15.84
C ALA A 129 -13.98 50.11 -16.54
N ILE A 130 -14.67 49.19 -15.87
CA ILE A 130 -15.05 47.89 -16.44
C ILE A 130 -16.27 48.02 -17.37
N GLU A 131 -17.23 48.88 -17.01
CA GLU A 131 -18.44 49.09 -17.83
C GLU A 131 -18.15 49.80 -19.16
N SER A 132 -17.06 50.57 -19.27
CA SER A 132 -16.80 51.44 -20.42
C SER A 132 -15.97 50.84 -21.55
N ASN A 133 -15.31 49.68 -21.39
CA ASN A 133 -14.14 49.41 -22.25
C ASN A 133 -14.27 48.38 -23.39
N GLU A 134 -15.21 47.43 -23.42
CA GLU A 134 -15.14 46.46 -24.54
C GLU A 134 -16.46 45.79 -24.92
N THR A 135 -17.25 45.33 -23.95
CA THR A 135 -18.47 44.56 -24.22
C THR A 135 -19.52 45.36 -24.97
N ASP A 136 -19.67 46.66 -24.67
CA ASP A 136 -20.72 47.49 -25.27
C ASP A 136 -20.42 47.83 -26.75
N ARG A 137 -19.14 47.88 -27.14
CA ARG A 137 -18.74 48.16 -28.53
C ARG A 137 -19.09 47.01 -29.47
N GLU A 138 -18.92 45.78 -29.03
CA GLU A 138 -19.25 44.60 -29.86
C GLU A 138 -20.77 44.41 -29.99
N THR A 139 -21.54 44.61 -28.92
CA THR A 139 -23.02 44.58 -28.99
C THR A 139 -23.62 45.71 -29.83
N MET A 140 -23.00 46.90 -29.82
CA MET A 140 -23.46 48.02 -30.65
C MET A 140 -23.15 47.80 -32.15
N LEU A 141 -22.02 47.15 -32.48
CA LEU A 141 -21.68 46.82 -33.88
C LEU A 141 -22.54 45.69 -34.46
N LEU A 142 -22.94 44.71 -33.64
CA LEU A 142 -23.86 43.63 -34.02
C LEU A 142 -25.30 44.14 -34.28
N THR A 143 -25.73 45.18 -33.57
CA THR A 143 -27.06 45.78 -33.78
C THR A 143 -27.13 46.67 -35.02
N LEU A 144 -26.03 47.33 -35.42
CA LEU A 144 -26.00 48.15 -36.64
C LEU A 144 -25.92 47.33 -37.93
N THR A 145 -25.39 46.11 -37.88
CA THR A 145 -25.27 45.24 -39.07
C THR A 145 -26.50 44.35 -39.31
N SER A 146 -27.44 44.30 -38.36
CA SER A 146 -28.66 43.50 -38.44
C SER A 146 -29.93 44.31 -38.78
N TYR A 147 -29.80 45.61 -39.04
CA TYR A 147 -30.90 46.46 -39.49
C TYR A 147 -30.90 46.59 -41.02
N GLU A 148 -31.72 45.77 -41.69
CA GLU A 148 -32.05 45.92 -43.12
C GLU A 148 -33.43 46.61 -43.22
N PRO A 149 -33.61 47.63 -44.08
CA PRO A 149 -34.77 48.53 -44.06
C PRO A 149 -36.11 47.90 -44.49
#